data_AF-B7GCX0-F1
#
_entry.id   AF-B7GCX0-F1
#
_cell.length_a   1.000
_cell.length_b   1.000
_cell.length_c   1.000
_cell.angle_alpha   90.00
_cell.angle_beta   90.00
_cell.angle_gamma   90.00
#
_symmetry.space_group_name_H-M   'P 1'
#
loop_
_entity.id
_entity.type
_entity.pdbx_description
1 polymer ?
#
loop_
_entity_poly.entity_id
_entity_poly.type
_entity_poly.pdbx_seq_one_letter_code
_entity_poly.pdbx_strand_id
1 'polypeptide(L)'
;KLTDFAKQHAKEIQHDPVFRQRFLKMCAPLGVDPLASKQSFWGKVLGMGDFYHELAVKVAEVCLASRARNGGIMSVTEVQDVLEKRRTRLGTTTSQAKVSTADIQVAITKLAKLGGGFRTIEVGKSTMVVSVPTELDNDHMTVMSIANNFQDHGVKVVQVIELTGWTMDRAERSLKLLLQEGIAWLDTKEGIDYYWLPSIWQECTSQTFAKEFI
;
A
#
# COMPACT_ATOMS: atom_id res chain seq x y z
N LYS A 1 13.98 7.40 -31.29
CA LYS A 1 13.57 5.99 -31.12
C LYS A 1 12.62 5.80 -29.92
N LEU A 2 13.04 5.94 -28.66
CA LEU A 2 12.12 5.79 -27.50
C LEU A 2 11.04 6.89 -27.44
N THR A 3 11.42 8.12 -27.78
CA THR A 3 10.51 9.27 -27.88
C THR A 3 9.43 9.08 -28.94
N ASP A 4 9.77 8.44 -30.06
CA ASP A 4 8.85 8.20 -31.18
C ASP A 4 7.89 7.05 -30.84
N PHE A 5 8.42 5.99 -30.22
CA PHE A 5 7.61 4.91 -29.65
C PHE A 5 6.56 5.45 -28.67
N ALA A 6 6.98 6.31 -27.74
CA ALA A 6 6.05 6.89 -26.77
C ALA A 6 4.98 7.78 -27.41
N LYS A 7 5.33 8.55 -28.45
CA LYS A 7 4.35 9.34 -29.22
C LYS A 7 3.33 8.46 -29.91
N GLN A 8 3.78 7.36 -30.53
CA GLN A 8 2.91 6.41 -31.23
C GLN A 8 1.95 5.70 -30.26
N HIS A 9 2.44 5.34 -29.07
CA HIS A 9 1.68 4.59 -28.06
C HIS A 9 1.17 5.46 -26.90
N ALA A 10 1.06 6.79 -27.08
CA ALA A 10 0.77 7.72 -25.98
C ALA A 10 -0.55 7.38 -25.26
N LYS A 11 -1.59 7.03 -26.01
CA LYS A 11 -2.91 6.65 -25.45
C LYS A 11 -2.82 5.37 -24.63
N GLU A 12 -2.07 4.38 -25.09
CA GLU A 12 -1.87 3.09 -24.39
C GLU A 12 -1.10 3.32 -23.09
N ILE A 13 -0.03 4.12 -23.11
CA ILE A 13 0.74 4.49 -21.91
C ILE A 13 -0.16 5.22 -20.89
N GLN A 14 -1.06 6.08 -21.36
CA GLN A 14 -1.96 6.83 -20.49
C GLN A 14 -3.06 5.95 -19.89
N HIS A 15 -3.68 5.04 -20.65
CA HIS A 15 -4.94 4.40 -20.23
C HIS A 15 -4.78 2.91 -19.86
N ASP A 16 -3.78 2.21 -20.40
CA ASP A 16 -3.50 0.81 -20.08
C ASP A 16 -2.40 0.72 -19.01
N PRO A 17 -2.73 0.29 -17.78
CA PRO A 17 -1.75 0.17 -16.71
C PRO A 17 -0.66 -0.88 -17.01
N VAL A 18 -0.99 -1.96 -17.72
CA VAL A 18 0.00 -3.00 -18.07
C VAL A 18 1.00 -2.44 -19.07
N PHE A 19 0.52 -1.74 -20.10
CA PHE A 19 1.38 -1.09 -21.08
C PHE A 19 2.24 0.01 -20.44
N ARG A 20 1.65 0.84 -19.58
CA ARG A 20 2.37 1.86 -18.81
C ARG A 20 3.52 1.28 -18.01
N GLN A 21 3.29 0.18 -17.30
CA GLN A 21 4.31 -0.51 -16.51
C GLN A 21 5.44 -1.07 -17.39
N ARG A 22 5.12 -1.64 -18.55
CA ARG A 22 6.13 -2.10 -19.52
C ARG A 22 6.97 -0.94 -20.03
N PHE A 23 6.34 0.19 -20.35
CA PHE A 23 7.04 1.39 -20.78
C PHE A 23 8.01 1.92 -19.71
N LEU A 24 7.58 1.99 -18.44
CA LEU A 24 8.47 2.37 -17.33
C LEU A 24 9.67 1.42 -17.20
N LYS A 25 9.44 0.11 -17.29
CA LYS A 25 10.51 -0.90 -17.26
C LYS A 25 11.49 -0.77 -18.42
N MET A 26 11.04 -0.35 -19.59
CA MET A 26 11.94 -0.06 -20.73
C MET A 26 12.81 1.18 -20.50
N CYS A 27 12.31 2.18 -19.78
CA CYS A 27 13.04 3.42 -19.52
C CYS A 27 14.17 3.24 -18.49
N ALA A 28 13.98 2.37 -17.50
CA ALA A 28 14.91 2.21 -16.37
C ALA A 28 16.34 1.80 -16.77
N PRO A 29 16.58 0.77 -17.62
CA PRO A 29 17.93 0.40 -18.06
C PRO A 29 18.63 1.49 -18.88
N LEU A 30 17.87 2.43 -19.44
CA LEU A 30 18.40 3.54 -20.24
C LEU A 30 18.76 4.77 -19.38
N GLY A 31 18.56 4.70 -18.06
CA GLY A 31 18.77 5.84 -17.16
C GLY A 31 17.77 6.98 -17.38
N VAL A 32 16.65 6.70 -18.07
CA VAL A 32 15.61 7.69 -18.35
C VAL A 32 14.53 7.56 -17.28
N ASP A 33 14.30 8.63 -16.52
CA ASP A 33 13.14 8.74 -15.64
C ASP A 33 12.03 9.57 -16.32
N PRO A 34 10.98 8.92 -16.88
CA PRO A 34 9.88 9.63 -17.52
C PRO A 34 9.02 10.44 -16.54
N LEU A 35 9.29 10.33 -15.23
CA LEU A 35 8.53 10.95 -14.15
C LEU A 35 9.29 12.07 -13.43
N ALA A 36 10.54 12.34 -13.81
CA ALA A 36 11.44 13.25 -13.09
C ALA A 36 11.00 14.72 -13.08
N SER A 37 10.41 15.22 -14.18
CA SER A 37 10.02 16.63 -14.26
C SER A 37 8.82 16.86 -15.18
N LYS A 38 7.93 17.78 -14.77
CA LYS A 38 6.83 18.27 -15.62
C LYS A 38 7.34 18.98 -16.88
N GLN A 39 8.53 19.58 -16.83
CA GLN A 39 9.13 20.24 -18.01
C GLN A 39 9.84 19.25 -18.94
N SER A 40 10.02 18.00 -18.53
CA SER A 40 10.58 16.97 -19.39
C SER A 40 9.67 16.71 -20.59
N PHE A 41 10.27 16.26 -21.70
CA PHE A 41 9.54 15.81 -22.88
C PHE A 41 8.39 14.85 -22.52
N TRP A 42 8.62 13.95 -21.57
CA TRP A 42 7.66 12.95 -21.11
C TRP A 42 6.47 13.56 -20.37
N GLY A 43 6.72 14.57 -19.52
CA GLY A 43 5.66 15.32 -18.85
C GLY A 43 4.73 16.00 -19.85
N LYS A 44 5.29 16.70 -20.84
CA LYS A 44 4.51 17.45 -21.84
C LYS A 44 3.80 16.57 -22.87
N VAL A 45 4.42 15.46 -23.30
CA VAL A 45 3.89 14.61 -24.38
C VAL A 45 2.98 13.51 -23.87
N LEU A 46 3.29 12.92 -22.71
CA LEU A 46 2.56 11.77 -22.19
C LEU A 46 1.64 12.12 -21.01
N GLY A 47 1.80 13.29 -20.36
CA GLY A 47 1.01 13.65 -19.18
C GLY A 47 1.26 12.74 -17.96
N MET A 48 2.25 11.84 -18.02
CA MET A 48 2.55 10.87 -16.95
C MET A 48 2.94 11.57 -15.65
N GLY A 49 3.64 12.71 -15.75
CA GLY A 49 4.01 13.50 -14.58
C GLY A 49 2.78 13.92 -13.78
N ASP A 50 1.79 14.52 -14.43
CA ASP A 50 0.56 14.97 -13.78
C ASP A 50 -0.28 13.81 -13.26
N PHE A 51 -0.39 12.72 -14.02
CA PHE A 51 -1.04 11.49 -13.57
C PHE A 51 -0.46 10.97 -12.24
N TYR A 52 0.87 10.82 -12.13
CA TYR A 52 1.47 10.30 -10.90
C TYR A 52 1.48 11.31 -9.75
N HIS A 53 1.45 12.62 -10.02
CA HIS A 53 1.26 13.61 -8.96
C HIS A 53 -0.16 13.59 -8.41
N GLU A 54 -1.16 13.53 -9.28
CA GLU A 54 -2.56 13.40 -8.88
C GLU A 54 -2.79 12.09 -8.12
N LEU A 55 -2.25 10.98 -8.62
CA LEU A 55 -2.32 9.68 -7.93
C LEU A 55 -1.65 9.74 -6.55
N ALA A 56 -0.49 10.39 -6.43
CA ALA A 56 0.19 10.55 -5.15
C ALA A 56 -0.68 11.31 -4.13
N VAL A 57 -1.33 12.40 -4.54
CA VAL A 57 -2.27 13.13 -3.67
C VAL A 57 -3.43 12.24 -3.24
N LYS A 58 -4.06 11.53 -4.19
CA LYS A 58 -5.17 10.61 -3.89
C LYS A 58 -4.78 9.48 -2.94
N VAL A 59 -3.59 8.90 -3.12
CA VAL A 59 -3.04 7.87 -2.21
C VAL A 59 -2.84 8.46 -0.81
N ALA A 60 -2.23 9.65 -0.70
CA ALA A 60 -2.03 10.31 0.58
C ALA A 60 -3.36 10.61 1.30
N GLU A 61 -4.40 11.05 0.58
CA GLU A 61 -5.75 11.27 1.13
C GLU A 61 -6.39 9.98 1.66
N VAL A 62 -6.22 8.86 0.94
CA VAL A 62 -6.72 7.54 1.40
C VAL A 62 -6.02 7.10 2.68
N CYS A 63 -4.69 7.21 2.72
CA CYS A 63 -3.92 6.89 3.92
C CYS A 63 -4.29 7.80 5.10
N LEU A 64 -4.43 9.11 4.88
CA LEU A 64 -4.80 10.07 5.92
C LEU A 64 -6.20 9.80 6.47
N ALA A 65 -7.17 9.52 5.58
CA ALA A 65 -8.56 9.26 5.97
C ALA A 65 -8.74 7.94 6.73
N SER A 66 -7.83 6.98 6.55
CA SER A 66 -7.88 5.67 7.22
C SER A 66 -7.05 5.60 8.50
N ARG A 67 -6.13 6.55 8.71
CA ARG A 67 -5.16 6.57 9.82
C ARG A 67 -5.76 6.30 11.19
N ALA A 68 -6.90 6.92 11.51
CA ALA A 68 -7.54 6.76 12.81
C ALA A 68 -7.98 5.32 13.11
N ARG A 69 -8.13 4.49 12.07
CA ARG A 69 -8.58 3.10 12.15
C ARG A 69 -7.43 2.11 12.15
N ASN A 70 -6.36 2.37 11.40
CA ASN A 70 -5.33 1.39 11.07
C ASN A 70 -3.91 1.83 11.46
N GLY A 71 -3.77 2.91 12.23
CA GLY A 71 -2.46 3.43 12.66
C GLY A 71 -1.61 4.01 11.53
N GLY A 72 -2.18 4.19 10.33
CA GLY A 72 -1.45 4.65 9.15
C GLY A 72 -0.77 3.54 8.34
N ILE A 73 -1.17 2.29 8.55
CA ILE A 73 -0.76 1.12 7.74
C ILE A 73 -1.94 0.59 6.94
N MET A 74 -1.76 0.34 5.65
CA MET A 74 -2.80 -0.16 4.75
C MET A 74 -2.19 -1.01 3.65
N SER A 75 -2.84 -2.10 3.22
CA SER A 75 -2.35 -2.88 2.08
C SER A 75 -2.46 -2.09 0.76
N VAL A 76 -1.55 -2.33 -0.18
CA VAL A 76 -1.61 -1.66 -1.50
C VAL A 76 -2.89 -2.02 -2.25
N THR A 77 -3.41 -3.23 -2.03
CA THR A 77 -4.68 -3.72 -2.58
C THR A 77 -5.87 -2.95 -2.00
N GLU A 78 -5.91 -2.70 -0.69
CA GLU A 78 -6.96 -1.89 -0.06
C GLU A 78 -6.93 -0.44 -0.56
N VAL A 79 -5.75 0.17 -0.73
CA VAL A 79 -5.63 1.49 -1.36
C VAL A 79 -6.26 1.49 -2.75
N GLN A 80 -5.95 0.48 -3.57
CA GLN A 80 -6.50 0.34 -4.92
C GLN A 80 -8.04 0.23 -4.90
N ASP A 81 -8.58 -0.63 -4.03
CA ASP A 81 -10.03 -0.83 -3.88
C ASP A 81 -10.73 0.48 -3.47
N VAL A 82 -10.16 1.23 -2.52
CA VAL A 82 -10.72 2.50 -2.07
C VAL A 82 -10.70 3.53 -3.20
N LEU A 83 -9.61 3.62 -3.97
CA LEU A 83 -9.50 4.51 -5.13
C LEU A 83 -10.52 4.15 -6.21
N GLU A 84 -10.71 2.86 -6.49
CA GLU A 84 -11.70 2.39 -7.46
C GLU A 84 -13.14 2.66 -6.99
N LYS A 85 -13.45 2.44 -5.70
CA LYS A 85 -14.76 2.77 -5.11
C LYS A 85 -15.04 4.27 -5.07
N ARG A 86 -14.01 5.13 -4.93
CA ARG A 86 -14.17 6.59 -5.03
C ARG A 86 -14.45 7.00 -6.47
N ARG A 87 -13.81 6.35 -7.45
CA ARG A 87 -14.03 6.57 -8.89
C ARG A 87 -15.46 6.25 -9.32
N THR A 88 -16.01 5.12 -8.90
CA THR A 88 -17.38 4.71 -9.28
C THR A 88 -18.46 5.58 -8.67
N ARG A 89 -18.30 6.00 -7.40
CA ARG A 89 -19.27 6.85 -6.71
C ARG A 89 -19.40 8.26 -7.27
N LEU A 90 -18.33 8.81 -7.84
CA LEU A 90 -18.33 10.18 -8.35
C LEU A 90 -18.98 10.32 -9.73
N GLY A 91 -19.50 9.23 -10.33
CA GLY A 91 -20.21 9.26 -11.61
C GLY A 91 -19.36 9.70 -12.81
N THR A 92 -18.06 9.94 -12.62
CA THR A 92 -17.11 10.31 -13.68
C THR A 92 -16.86 9.10 -14.58
N THR A 93 -17.70 8.95 -15.60
CA THR A 93 -17.55 8.06 -16.76
C THR A 93 -16.46 8.53 -17.73
N THR A 94 -15.81 9.66 -17.46
CA THR A 94 -14.84 10.28 -18.36
C THR A 94 -13.44 9.76 -18.09
N SER A 95 -12.94 8.89 -18.97
CA SER A 95 -11.53 8.71 -19.37
C SER A 95 -10.42 8.75 -18.30
N GLN A 96 -10.71 8.51 -17.02
CA GLN A 96 -9.67 8.42 -16.00
C GLN A 96 -9.00 7.07 -16.11
N ALA A 97 -7.68 7.13 -16.32
CA ALA A 97 -6.82 5.99 -16.50
C ALA A 97 -6.96 4.97 -15.35
N LYS A 98 -6.99 3.68 -15.69
CA LYS A 98 -7.01 2.61 -14.68
C LYS A 98 -5.70 2.65 -13.88
N VAL A 99 -5.82 2.47 -12.57
CA VAL A 99 -4.71 2.49 -11.61
C VAL A 99 -4.39 1.04 -11.22
N SER A 100 -3.12 0.66 -11.34
CA SER A 100 -2.61 -0.63 -10.84
C SER A 100 -1.90 -0.48 -9.50
N THR A 101 -1.69 -1.59 -8.78
CA THR A 101 -0.87 -1.64 -7.55
C THR A 101 0.54 -1.12 -7.77
N ALA A 102 1.14 -1.40 -8.93
CA ALA A 102 2.46 -0.90 -9.29
C ALA A 102 2.46 0.63 -9.53
N ASP A 103 1.36 1.21 -10.01
CA ASP A 103 1.23 2.68 -10.08
C ASP A 103 1.18 3.32 -8.69
N ILE A 104 0.51 2.66 -7.75
CA ILE A 104 0.43 3.10 -6.34
C ILE A 104 1.82 3.05 -5.69
N GLN A 105 2.60 1.99 -5.92
CA GLN A 105 3.98 1.88 -5.41
C GLN A 105 4.89 3.01 -5.96
N VAL A 106 4.76 3.33 -7.25
CA VAL A 106 5.48 4.47 -7.85
C VAL A 106 5.05 5.79 -7.22
N ALA A 107 3.75 5.99 -6.99
CA ALA A 107 3.23 7.17 -6.31
C ALA A 107 3.77 7.30 -4.87
N ILE A 108 3.82 6.20 -4.11
CA ILE A 108 4.40 6.17 -2.75
C ILE A 108 5.90 6.49 -2.79
N THR A 109 6.65 5.96 -3.76
CA THR A 109 8.06 6.29 -3.93
C THR A 109 8.27 7.78 -4.19
N LYS A 110 7.33 8.46 -4.87
CA LYS A 110 7.36 9.92 -5.01
C LYS A 110 7.03 10.63 -3.69
N LEU A 111 6.01 10.18 -2.96
CA LEU A 111 5.64 10.74 -1.66
C LEU A 111 6.79 10.62 -0.65
N ALA A 112 7.52 9.50 -0.65
CA ALA A 112 8.67 9.26 0.21
C ALA A 112 9.74 10.36 0.08
N LYS A 113 9.95 10.89 -1.14
CA LYS A 113 10.90 11.98 -1.40
C LYS A 113 10.45 13.32 -0.81
N LEU A 114 9.15 13.50 -0.54
CA LEU A 114 8.61 14.69 0.10
C LEU A 114 8.67 14.62 1.64
N GLY A 115 9.05 13.47 2.19
CA GLY A 115 9.04 13.22 3.64
C GLY A 115 7.70 12.72 4.16
N GLY A 116 7.48 12.80 5.47
CA GLY A 116 6.20 12.41 6.09
C GLY A 116 6.04 10.90 6.38
N GLY A 117 7.08 10.09 6.19
CA GLY A 117 7.08 8.67 6.60
C GLY A 117 6.49 7.70 5.58
N PHE A 118 6.08 8.18 4.40
CA PHE A 118 5.58 7.33 3.32
C PHE A 118 6.63 6.34 2.86
N ARG A 119 6.32 5.04 2.96
CA ARG A 119 7.15 3.94 2.46
C ARG A 119 6.31 2.70 2.25
N THR A 120 6.86 1.73 1.54
CA THR A 120 6.29 0.38 1.43
C THR A 120 7.07 -0.59 2.30
N ILE A 121 6.36 -1.50 2.97
CA ILE A 121 6.94 -2.62 3.72
C ILE A 121 6.33 -3.93 3.21
N GLU A 122 7.07 -5.03 3.29
CA GLU A 122 6.56 -6.36 2.96
C GLU A 122 6.18 -7.10 4.24
N VAL A 123 4.93 -7.51 4.35
CA VAL A 123 4.41 -8.28 5.48
C VAL A 123 3.89 -9.62 4.96
N GLY A 124 4.68 -10.67 5.14
CA GLY A 124 4.37 -11.98 4.58
C GLY A 124 4.32 -11.96 3.05
N LYS A 125 3.11 -12.08 2.48
CA LYS A 125 2.88 -12.05 1.02
C LYS A 125 2.30 -10.72 0.53
N SER A 126 2.06 -9.79 1.44
CA SER A 126 1.32 -8.56 1.15
C SER A 126 2.23 -7.35 1.29
N THR A 127 2.24 -6.52 0.24
CA THR A 127 2.90 -5.22 0.27
C THR A 127 1.99 -4.21 0.94
N MET A 128 2.47 -3.58 2.02
CA MET A 128 1.75 -2.57 2.78
C MET A 128 2.37 -1.19 2.62
N VAL A 129 1.53 -0.18 2.70
CA VAL A 129 1.87 1.24 2.72
C VAL A 129 1.91 1.70 4.16
N VAL A 130 3.03 2.28 4.58
CA VAL A 130 3.15 3.00 5.84
C VAL A 130 3.14 4.49 5.51
N SER A 131 2.26 5.25 6.15
CA SER A 131 2.03 6.68 5.88
C SER A 131 2.41 7.60 7.05
N VAL A 132 3.05 7.03 8.07
CA VAL A 132 3.43 7.71 9.30
C VAL A 132 4.91 7.45 9.59
N PRO A 133 5.61 8.38 10.26
CA PRO A 133 7.01 8.23 10.66
C PRO A 133 7.14 7.31 11.89
N THR A 134 6.57 6.12 11.83
CA THR A 134 6.68 5.10 12.87
C THR A 134 7.87 4.20 12.55
N GLU A 135 8.74 3.94 13.53
CA GLU A 135 9.83 2.97 13.41
C GLU A 135 9.29 1.57 13.70
N LEU A 136 9.35 0.70 12.69
CA LEU A 136 9.01 -0.71 12.81
C LEU A 136 10.29 -1.50 12.60
N ASP A 137 10.81 -2.08 13.68
CA ASP A 137 11.95 -2.98 13.62
C ASP A 137 11.57 -4.38 13.15
N ASN A 138 12.54 -5.29 13.12
CA ASN A 138 12.32 -6.67 12.70
C ASN A 138 11.33 -7.44 13.61
N ASP A 139 11.21 -7.07 14.87
CA ASP A 139 10.32 -7.76 15.80
C ASP A 139 8.87 -7.41 15.47
N HIS A 140 8.58 -6.13 15.24
CA HIS A 140 7.27 -5.67 14.79
C HIS A 140 6.89 -6.29 13.45
N MET A 141 7.83 -6.33 12.49
CA MET A 141 7.61 -6.95 11.18
C MET A 141 7.30 -8.45 11.32
N THR A 142 7.96 -9.15 12.24
CA THR A 142 7.71 -10.58 12.52
C THR A 142 6.31 -10.78 13.10
N VAL A 143 5.90 -9.97 14.08
CA VAL A 143 4.55 -10.02 14.67
C VAL A 143 3.47 -9.73 13.62
N MET A 144 3.68 -8.74 12.76
CA MET A 144 2.76 -8.45 11.65
C MET A 144 2.70 -9.62 10.65
N SER A 145 3.81 -10.28 10.36
CA SER A 145 3.86 -11.46 9.49
C SER A 145 3.09 -12.64 10.11
N ILE A 146 3.22 -12.83 11.43
CA ILE A 146 2.44 -13.82 12.18
C ILE A 146 0.95 -13.49 12.09
N ALA A 147 0.56 -12.23 12.33
CA ALA A 147 -0.83 -11.79 12.19
C ALA A 147 -1.39 -12.04 10.78
N ASN A 148 -0.56 -11.94 9.75
CA ASN A 148 -0.94 -12.26 8.38
C ASN A 148 -1.28 -13.75 8.15
N ASN A 149 -0.83 -14.64 9.03
CA ASN A 149 -1.21 -16.06 9.00
C ASN A 149 -2.48 -16.36 9.82
N PHE A 150 -2.86 -15.48 10.76
CA PHE A 150 -4.02 -15.64 11.66
C PHE A 150 -5.07 -14.55 11.44
N GLN A 151 -5.40 -14.29 10.18
CA GLN A 151 -6.24 -13.15 9.78
C GLN A 151 -7.65 -13.18 10.40
N ASP A 152 -8.15 -14.34 10.81
CA ASP A 152 -9.54 -14.54 11.27
C ASP A 152 -9.73 -14.55 12.80
N HIS A 153 -8.65 -14.59 13.59
CA HIS A 153 -8.75 -14.85 15.04
C HIS A 153 -7.94 -13.92 15.94
N GLY A 154 -7.27 -12.91 15.38
CA GLY A 154 -6.33 -12.07 16.12
C GLY A 154 -5.11 -12.85 16.61
N VAL A 155 -4.08 -12.15 17.05
CA VAL A 155 -2.83 -12.74 17.54
C VAL A 155 -2.81 -12.72 19.05
N LYS A 156 -2.43 -13.83 19.67
CA LYS A 156 -2.17 -13.93 21.12
C LYS A 156 -0.67 -13.83 21.40
N VAL A 157 -0.31 -13.34 22.57
CA VAL A 157 1.09 -13.33 23.05
C VAL A 157 1.68 -14.75 23.01
N VAL A 158 0.91 -15.75 23.46
CA VAL A 158 1.34 -17.16 23.47
C VAL A 158 1.66 -17.67 22.07
N GLN A 159 0.87 -17.31 21.06
CA GLN A 159 1.12 -17.72 19.66
C GLN A 159 2.41 -17.10 19.12
N VAL A 160 2.69 -15.84 19.47
CA VAL A 160 3.96 -15.20 19.10
C VAL A 160 5.13 -15.95 19.72
N ILE A 161 5.04 -16.30 21.00
CA ILE A 161 6.07 -17.07 21.72
C ILE A 161 6.29 -18.44 21.05
N GLU A 162 5.22 -19.19 20.79
CA GLU A 162 5.31 -20.54 20.20
C GLU A 162 5.95 -20.52 18.81
N LEU A 163 5.65 -19.51 17.98
CA LEU A 163 6.14 -19.43 16.60
C LEU A 163 7.55 -18.83 16.48
N THR A 164 7.95 -17.99 17.44
CA THR A 164 9.24 -17.28 17.38
C THR A 164 10.28 -17.80 18.36
N GLY A 165 9.87 -18.52 19.41
CA GLY A 165 10.71 -18.90 20.54
C GLY A 165 11.12 -17.72 21.43
N TRP A 166 10.44 -16.58 21.34
CA TRP A 166 10.78 -15.40 22.14
C TRP A 166 10.38 -15.51 23.61
N THR A 167 11.06 -14.72 24.45
CA THR A 167 10.63 -14.48 25.83
C THR A 167 9.31 -13.72 25.86
N MET A 168 8.47 -13.97 26.87
CA MET A 168 7.19 -13.27 27.06
C MET A 168 7.35 -11.75 27.02
N ASP A 169 8.32 -11.17 27.73
CA ASP A 169 8.60 -9.73 27.74
C ASP A 169 8.93 -9.15 26.35
N ARG A 170 9.50 -9.95 25.44
CA ARG A 170 9.83 -9.49 24.08
C ARG A 170 8.59 -9.48 23.19
N ALA A 171 7.78 -10.55 23.26
CA ALA A 171 6.51 -10.63 22.56
C ALA A 171 5.55 -9.51 23.02
N GLU A 172 5.42 -9.30 24.32
CA GLU A 172 4.57 -8.25 24.89
C GLU A 172 5.05 -6.84 24.51
N ARG A 173 6.36 -6.56 24.59
CA ARG A 173 6.89 -5.24 24.17
C ARG A 173 6.59 -4.95 22.69
N SER A 174 6.76 -5.94 21.83
CA SER A 174 6.49 -5.80 20.40
C SER A 174 5.02 -5.51 20.12
N LEU A 175 4.11 -6.24 20.79
CA LEU A 175 2.67 -6.00 20.67
C LEU A 175 2.22 -4.67 21.29
N LYS A 176 2.84 -4.27 22.40
CA LYS A 176 2.54 -3.01 23.09
C LYS A 176 2.85 -1.80 22.23
N LEU A 177 3.96 -1.79 21.48
CA LEU A 177 4.24 -0.68 20.57
C LEU A 177 3.18 -0.60 19.46
N LEU A 178 2.77 -1.74 18.89
CA LEU A 178 1.73 -1.77 17.87
C LEU A 178 0.39 -1.22 18.40
N LEU A 179 0.04 -1.49 19.66
CA LEU A 179 -1.12 -0.90 20.32
C LEU A 179 -0.96 0.62 20.50
N GLN A 180 0.21 1.08 20.99
CA GLN A 180 0.48 2.50 21.25
C GLN A 180 0.43 3.34 19.98
N GLU A 181 0.91 2.80 18.86
CA GLU A 181 0.87 3.45 17.54
C GLU A 181 -0.52 3.34 16.87
N GLY A 182 -1.49 2.65 17.49
CA GLY A 182 -2.83 2.45 16.95
C GLY A 182 -2.88 1.51 15.74
N ILE A 183 -1.81 0.73 15.52
CA ILE A 183 -1.69 -0.26 14.45
C ILE A 183 -2.44 -1.55 14.83
N ALA A 184 -2.44 -1.88 16.12
CA ALA A 184 -3.16 -3.02 16.66
C ALA A 184 -4.27 -2.56 17.62
N TRP A 185 -5.32 -3.36 17.72
CA TRP A 185 -6.43 -3.21 18.67
C TRP A 185 -6.40 -4.38 19.64
N LEU A 186 -6.73 -4.11 20.91
CA LEU A 186 -6.84 -5.13 21.96
C LEU A 186 -8.31 -5.50 22.14
N ASP A 187 -8.59 -6.80 22.10
CA ASP A 187 -9.89 -7.38 22.44
C ASP A 187 -9.68 -8.46 23.51
N THR A 188 -10.32 -8.29 24.67
CA THR A 188 -10.19 -9.23 25.79
C THR A 188 -11.49 -10.02 25.92
N LYS A 189 -11.43 -11.32 25.62
CA LYS A 189 -12.57 -12.24 25.73
C LYS A 189 -12.25 -13.36 26.71
N GLU A 190 -13.10 -13.50 27.74
CA GLU A 190 -12.97 -14.54 28.77
C GLU A 190 -11.58 -14.56 29.45
N GLY A 191 -10.98 -13.38 29.63
CA GLY A 191 -9.65 -13.23 30.23
C GLY A 191 -8.47 -13.53 29.28
N ILE A 192 -8.73 -13.74 27.99
CA ILE A 192 -7.71 -13.92 26.96
C ILE A 192 -7.65 -12.67 26.10
N ASP A 193 -6.44 -12.12 25.95
CA ASP A 193 -6.15 -10.96 25.11
C ASP A 193 -5.86 -11.37 23.66
N TYR A 194 -6.58 -10.75 22.74
CA TYR A 194 -6.45 -10.90 21.29
C TYR A 194 -6.03 -9.56 20.69
N TYR A 195 -4.95 -9.58 19.91
CA TYR A 195 -4.40 -8.41 19.24
C TYR A 195 -4.78 -8.45 17.76
N TRP A 196 -5.60 -7.50 17.32
CA TRP A 196 -6.13 -7.42 15.97
C TRP A 196 -5.43 -6.32 15.18
N LEU A 197 -4.97 -6.62 13.97
CA LEU A 197 -4.35 -5.63 13.09
C LEU A 197 -5.33 -5.28 11.96
N PRO A 198 -5.99 -4.11 11.98
CA PRO A 198 -7.02 -3.75 11.01
C PRO A 198 -6.53 -3.72 9.56
N SER A 199 -5.23 -3.43 9.35
CA SER A 199 -4.59 -3.41 8.04
C SER A 199 -4.45 -4.81 7.41
N ILE A 200 -4.40 -5.85 8.25
CA ILE A 200 -4.29 -7.25 7.82
C ILE A 200 -5.68 -7.89 7.74
N TRP A 201 -6.54 -7.61 8.71
CA TRP A 201 -7.89 -8.16 8.76
C TRP A 201 -8.79 -7.69 7.59
N GLN A 202 -8.70 -6.41 7.21
CA GLN A 202 -9.45 -5.89 6.06
C GLN A 202 -8.99 -6.49 4.73
N GLU A 203 -7.71 -6.85 4.61
CA GLU A 203 -7.20 -7.52 3.42
C GLU A 203 -7.84 -8.90 3.21
N CYS A 204 -8.04 -9.68 4.28
CA CYS A 204 -8.77 -10.94 4.23
C CYS A 204 -10.21 -10.74 3.74
N THR A 205 -10.89 -9.70 4.25
CA THR A 205 -12.27 -9.39 3.86
C THR A 205 -12.35 -9.04 2.36
N SER A 206 -11.46 -8.18 1.86
CA SER A 206 -11.37 -7.87 0.41
C SER A 206 -11.07 -9.10 -0.45
N GLN A 207 -10.20 -10.01 0.01
CA GLN A 207 -9.86 -11.23 -0.73
C GLN A 207 -10.99 -12.27 -0.74
N THR A 208 -11.74 -12.40 0.36
CA THR A 208 -12.89 -13.32 0.46
C THR A 208 -14.02 -12.87 -0.47
N PHE A 209 -14.32 -11.57 -0.51
CA PHE A 209 -15.26 -11.02 -1.50
C PHE A 209 -14.78 -11.20 -2.95
N ALA A 210 -13.47 -11.25 -3.22
CA ALA A 210 -12.98 -11.52 -4.58
C ALA A 210 -13.10 -12.99 -5.00
N LYS A 211 -13.13 -13.93 -4.05
CA LYS A 211 -13.25 -15.38 -4.30
C LYS A 211 -14.68 -15.86 -4.46
N GLU A 212 -15.66 -15.19 -3.87
CA GLU A 212 -17.09 -15.56 -3.99
C GLU A 212 -17.73 -15.16 -5.34
N PHE A 213 -17.01 -14.41 -6.18
CA PHE A 213 -17.47 -13.96 -7.50
C PHE A 213 -16.73 -14.61 -8.68
N ILE A 214 -16.02 -15.72 -8.46
CA ILE A 214 -15.45 -16.60 -9.51
C ILE A 214 -16.05 -17.99 -9.36
#